data_AF-Q2KKD6-F1
#
_entry.id   AF-Q2KKD6-F1
#
_cell.length_a   1.000
_cell.length_b   1.000
_cell.length_c   1.000
_cell.angle_alpha   90.00
_cell.angle_beta   90.00
_cell.angle_gamma   90.00
#
_symmetry.space_group_name_H-M   'P 1'
#
loop_
_entity.id
_entity.type
_entity.pdbx_description
1 polymer ?
#
loop_
_entity_poly.entity_id
_entity_poly.type
_entity_poly.pdbx_seq_one_letter_code
_entity_poly.pdbx_strand_id
1 'polypeptide(L)' 'MGGMFFILCCLMMISVVLVAFGATIHYGVVSLLFATMLGSSLLVVGGGSFMPLVVL' A
#
# COMPACT_ATOMS: atom_id res chain seq x y z
N MET A 1 -6.15 17.97 -4.21
CA MET A 1 -4.99 17.08 -3.95
C MET A 1 -5.09 16.35 -2.61
N GLY A 2 -5.43 17.00 -1.48
CA GLY A 2 -5.47 16.34 -0.16
C GLY A 2 -6.48 15.19 0.01
N GLY A 3 -7.68 15.26 -0.57
CA GLY A 3 -8.70 14.22 -0.40
C GLY A 3 -8.32 12.86 -0.99
N MET A 4 -7.69 12.85 -2.17
CA MET A 4 -7.24 11.62 -2.82
C MET A 4 -6.08 10.98 -2.07
N PHE A 5 -5.16 11.79 -1.55
CA PHE A 5 -4.06 11.34 -0.70
C PHE A 5 -4.57 10.66 0.59
N PHE A 6 -5.57 11.26 1.24
CA PHE A 6 -6.19 10.68 2.44
C PHE A 6 -6.84 9.31 2.16
N ILE A 7 -7.58 9.20 1.06
CA ILE A 7 -8.22 7.93 0.66
C ILE A 7 -7.17 6.84 0.38
N LEU A 8 -6.11 7.17 -0.37
CA LEU A 8 -5.03 6.23 -0.66
C LEU A 8 -4.31 5.76 0.62
N CYS A 9 -4.11 6.66 1.58
CA CYS A 9 -3.53 6.34 2.88
C CYS A 9 -4.44 5.39 3.69
N CYS A 10 -5.73 5.66 3.77
CA CYS A 10 -6.68 4.79 4.44
C CYS A 10 -6.72 3.39 3.82
N LEU A 11 -6.75 3.30 2.49
CA LEU A 11 -6.73 2.03 1.77
C LEU A 11 -5.43 1.24 2.02
N MET A 12 -4.28 1.93 2.05
CA MET A 12 -2.99 1.30 2.38
C MET A 12 -3.04 0.68 3.78
N MET A 13 -3.52 1.42 4.79
CA MET A 13 -3.61 0.93 6.17
C MET A 13 -4.53 -0.28 6.29
N ILE A 14 -5.68 -0.28 5.62
CA ILE A 14 -6.60 -1.44 5.59
C ILE A 14 -5.91 -2.66 4.99
N SER A 15 -5.15 -2.47 3.90
CA SER A 15 -4.43 -3.54 3.21
C SER A 15 -3.35 -4.17 4.08
N VAL A 16 -2.60 -3.35 4.83
CA VAL A 16 -1.59 -3.82 5.79
C VAL A 16 -2.24 -4.56 6.96
N VAL A 17 -3.36 -4.05 7.48
CA VAL A 17 -4.12 -4.73 8.53
C VAL A 17 -4.62 -6.10 8.04
N LEU A 18 -5.14 -6.18 6.81
CA LEU A 18 -5.58 -7.45 6.22
C LEU A 18 -4.45 -8.50 6.13
N VAL A 19 -3.24 -8.06 5.79
CA VAL A 19 -2.04 -8.89 5.78
C VAL A 19 -1.68 -9.35 7.19
N ALA A 20 -1.69 -8.44 8.17
CA ALA A 20 -1.33 -8.74 9.56
C ALA A 20 -2.32 -9.71 10.23
N PHE A 21 -3.61 -9.65 9.88
CA PHE A 21 -4.63 -10.59 10.34
C PHE A 21 -4.55 -11.97 9.68
N GLY A 22 -3.57 -12.21 8.81
CA GLY A 22 -3.31 -13.54 8.26
C GLY A 22 -4.44 -14.03 7.37
N ALA A 23 -5.07 -13.14 6.59
CA ALA A 23 -5.96 -13.55 5.50
C ALA A 23 -5.18 -14.57 4.66
N THR A 24 -5.62 -15.84 4.72
CA THR A 24 -4.99 -17.06 4.18
C THR A 24 -3.91 -16.79 3.13
N ILE A 25 -2.70 -17.35 3.28
CA ILE A 25 -1.46 -17.11 2.50
C ILE A 25 -1.65 -16.57 1.06
N HIS A 26 -2.56 -17.15 0.27
CA HIS A 26 -2.93 -16.68 -1.07
C HIS A 26 -3.46 -15.23 -1.13
N TYR A 27 -4.35 -14.84 -0.21
CA TYR A 27 -4.90 -13.48 -0.12
C TYR A 27 -3.94 -12.51 0.58
N GLY A 28 -3.06 -13.00 1.44
CA GLY A 28 -2.01 -12.20 2.07
C GLY A 28 -1.04 -11.62 1.03
N VAL A 29 -0.61 -12.42 0.05
CA VAL A 29 0.26 -11.96 -1.04
C VAL A 29 -0.43 -10.92 -1.92
N VAL A 30 -1.71 -11.12 -2.26
CA VAL A 30 -2.50 -10.16 -3.05
C VAL A 30 -2.66 -8.84 -2.28
N SER A 31 -2.91 -8.90 -0.97
CA SER A 31 -3.05 -7.72 -0.12
C SER A 31 -1.73 -6.97 0.09
N LEU A 32 -0.59 -7.67 0.11
CA LEU A 32 0.75 -7.07 0.08
C LEU A 32 1.01 -6.35 -1.26
N LEU A 33 0.73 -7.00 -2.39
CA LEU A 33 0.84 -6.40 -3.72
C LEU A 33 0.00 -5.12 -3.79
N PHE A 34 -1.24 -5.18 -3.31
CA PHE A 34 -2.13 -4.02 -3.26
C PHE A 34 -1.60 -2.92 -2.34
N ALA A 35 -1.07 -3.25 -1.16
CA ALA A 35 -0.44 -2.29 -0.25
C ALA A 35 0.79 -1.60 -0.89
N THR A 36 1.63 -2.35 -1.62
CA THR A 36 2.82 -1.79 -2.29
C THR A 36 2.44 -0.85 -3.44
N MET A 37 1.41 -1.17 -4.23
CA MET A 37 0.91 -0.30 -5.29
C MET A 37 0.27 0.97 -4.74
N LEU A 38 -0.46 0.87 -3.61
CA LEU A 38 -1.01 2.05 -2.94
C LEU A 38 0.09 2.93 -2.35
N GLY A 39 1.05 2.37 -1.62
CA GLY A 39 2.18 3.15 -1.06
C GLY A 39 3.00 3.85 -2.14
N SER A 40 3.19 3.17 -3.27
CA SER A 40 3.79 3.71 -4.49
C SER A 40 3.03 4.91 -5.06
N SER A 41 1.71 4.79 -5.23
CA SER A 41 0.86 5.89 -5.70
C SER A 41 0.86 7.08 -4.73
N LEU A 42 0.95 6.80 -3.43
CA LEU A 42 1.00 7.80 -2.37
C LEU A 42 2.34 8.55 -2.38
N LEU A 43 3.44 7.86 -2.67
CA LEU A 43 4.77 8.45 -2.91
C LEU A 43 4.75 9.42 -4.10
N VAL A 44 4.15 9.03 -5.23
CA VAL A 44 4.02 9.89 -6.42
C VAL A 44 3.16 11.12 -6.13
N VAL A 45 2.01 10.93 -5.47
CA VAL A 45 1.11 12.05 -5.10
C VAL A 45 1.75 12.97 -4.05
N GLY A 46 2.60 12.44 -3.18
CA GLY A 46 3.37 13.19 -2.18
C GLY A 46 4.60 13.92 -2.74
N GLY A 47 4.91 13.77 -4.03
CA GLY A 47 6.09 14.39 -4.66
C GLY A 47 7.41 13.68 -4.37
N GLY A 48 7.37 12.46 -3.84
CA GLY A 48 8.54 11.62 -3.63
C GLY A 48 8.94 10.85 -4.89
N SER A 49 10.23 10.60 -5.05
CA SER A 49 10.73 9.74 -6.12
C SER A 49 10.51 8.27 -5.77
N PHE A 50 10.10 7.49 -6.76
CA PHE A 50 9.88 6.04 -6.64
C PHE A 50 11.23 5.35 -6.43
N MET A 51 11.65 5.17 -5.18
CA MET A 51 12.69 4.21 -4.84
C MET A 51 11.96 2.90 -4.56
N PRO A 52 11.93 1.93 -5.50
CA PRO A 52 11.36 0.64 -5.19
C PRO A 52 12.18 0.09 -4.02
N LEU A 53 11.53 -0.13 -2.88
CA LEU A 53 12.08 -0.90 -1.78
C LEU A 53 12.30 -2.32 -2.31
N VAL A 54 13.43 -2.52 -2.98
CA VAL A 54 14.05 -3.82 -3.28
C VAL A 54 14.59 -4.35 -1.96
N VAL A 55 13.70 -4.69 -1.04
CA VAL A 55 14.01 -5.53 0.11
C VAL A 55 12.84 -6.49 0.28
N LEU A 56 12.89 -7.53 -0.54
CA LEU A 56 12.36 -8.85 -0.23
C LEU A 56 13.57 -9.79 -0.30
#